data_AF-A0A973FZ96-F1
#
_entry.id   AF-A0A973FZ96-F1
#
_cell.length_a   1.000
_cell.length_b   1.000
_cell.length_c   1.000
_cell.angle_alpha   90.00
_cell.angle_beta   90.00
_cell.angle_gamma   90.00
#
_symmetry.space_group_name_H-M   'P 1'
#
loop_
_entity.id
_entity.type
_entity.pdbx_description
1 polymer ?
#
loop_
_entity_poly.entity_id
_entity_poly.type
_entity_poly.pdbx_seq_one_letter_code
_entity_poly.pdbx_strand_id
1 'polypeptide(L)'
;MLKNRYSYKSYSVVDFADELKNTPVWAFHGETDPVVPVKRTVEMVEAVNASGGSARMTVYPGVGHDSWVNTYNDPELYKWLLEHSKKK
;
A
#
# COMPACT_ATOMS: atom_id res chain seq x y z
N MET A 1 20.61 -34.73 -6.95
CA MET A 1 20.38 -33.29 -7.20
C MET A 1 20.20 -32.58 -5.87
N LEU A 2 21.02 -31.58 -5.58
CA LEU A 2 21.15 -30.93 -4.27
C LEU A 2 19.91 -30.05 -3.99
N LYS A 3 19.20 -30.31 -2.90
CA LYS A 3 18.10 -29.47 -2.41
C LYS A 3 18.71 -28.24 -1.73
N ASN A 4 18.54 -27.07 -2.34
CA ASN A 4 19.03 -25.80 -1.81
C ASN A 4 18.29 -25.47 -0.50
N ARG A 5 19.02 -25.39 0.62
CA ARG A 5 18.47 -25.17 1.98
C ARG A 5 18.52 -23.69 2.38
N TYR A 6 17.84 -22.83 1.63
CA TYR A 6 17.59 -21.45 2.06
C TYR A 6 16.13 -21.32 2.49
N SER A 7 15.90 -21.32 3.80
CA SER A 7 14.62 -20.98 4.41
C SER A 7 14.47 -19.47 4.42
N TYR A 8 13.84 -18.90 3.40
CA TYR A 8 13.37 -17.52 3.47
C TYR A 8 12.19 -17.46 4.43
N LYS A 9 12.23 -16.53 5.38
CA LYS A 9 11.06 -16.21 6.21
C LYS A 9 9.98 -15.67 5.27
N SER A 10 8.90 -16.43 5.10
CA SER A 10 7.75 -16.00 4.30
C SER A 10 6.97 -14.96 5.08
N TYR A 11 6.83 -13.77 4.52
CA TYR A 11 5.96 -12.74 5.06
C TYR A 11 4.63 -12.73 4.31
N SER A 12 3.53 -12.54 5.02
CA SER A 12 2.25 -12.22 4.42
C SER A 12 2.20 -10.72 4.09
N VAL A 13 1.21 -10.33 3.28
CA VAL A 13 0.99 -8.94 2.88
C VAL A 13 0.74 -8.04 4.08
N VAL A 14 0.17 -8.58 5.17
CA VAL A 14 -0.36 -7.80 6.29
C VAL A 14 0.51 -7.85 7.55
N ASP A 15 1.65 -8.54 7.51
CA ASP A 15 2.48 -8.82 8.70
C ASP A 15 2.93 -7.55 9.44
N PHE A 16 2.99 -6.41 8.76
CA PHE A 16 3.46 -5.14 9.29
C PHE A 16 2.35 -4.08 9.44
N ALA A 17 1.08 -4.47 9.30
CA ALA A 17 -0.04 -3.53 9.36
C ALA A 17 -0.09 -2.76 10.70
N ASP A 18 0.18 -3.44 11.82
CA ASP A 18 0.21 -2.84 13.17
C ASP A 18 1.26 -1.72 13.31
N GLU A 19 2.35 -1.78 12.54
CA GLU A 19 3.41 -0.76 12.58
C GLU A 19 2.95 0.57 11.97
N LEU A 20 1.92 0.52 11.11
CA LEU A 20 1.37 1.69 10.42
C LEU A 20 0.20 2.34 11.19
N LYS A 21 -0.24 1.80 12.33
CA LYS A 21 -1.42 2.31 13.06
C LYS A 21 -1.36 3.81 13.42
N ASN A 22 -0.16 4.35 13.63
CA ASN A 22 0.03 5.76 13.97
C ASN A 22 0.46 6.63 12.77
N THR A 23 0.48 6.06 11.57
CA THR A 23 0.89 6.73 10.34
C THR A 23 -0.32 6.88 9.44
N PRO A 24 -0.72 8.10 9.06
CA PRO A 24 -1.73 8.30 8.02
C PRO A 24 -1.26 7.69 6.69
N VAL A 25 -2.06 6.82 6.09
CA VAL A 25 -1.73 6.12 4.85
C VAL A 25 -2.72 6.48 3.76
N TRP A 26 -2.20 6.84 2.57
CA TRP A 26 -2.98 6.93 1.35
C TRP A 26 -2.32 6.03 0.28
N ALA A 27 -2.92 4.87 0.04
CA ALA A 27 -2.45 3.91 -0.95
C ALA A 27 -3.07 4.18 -2.33
N PHE A 28 -2.37 3.77 -3.39
CA PHE A 28 -2.80 3.94 -4.76
C PHE A 28 -2.56 2.66 -5.54
N HIS A 29 -3.51 2.25 -6.38
CA HIS A 29 -3.38 1.03 -7.18
C HIS A 29 -4.09 1.15 -8.53
N GLY A 30 -3.58 0.47 -9.54
CA GLY A 30 -4.27 0.32 -10.82
C GLY A 30 -5.24 -0.85 -10.78
N GLU A 31 -6.50 -0.67 -11.17
CA GLU A 31 -7.51 -1.73 -11.13
C GLU A 31 -7.09 -3.01 -11.88
N THR A 32 -6.38 -2.84 -13.00
CA THR A 32 -6.02 -3.91 -13.93
C THR A 32 -4.53 -4.29 -13.86
N ASP A 33 -3.84 -3.93 -12.78
CA ASP A 33 -2.42 -4.26 -12.58
C ASP A 33 -2.17 -5.79 -12.71
N PRO A 34 -1.43 -6.23 -13.75
CA PRO A 34 -1.18 -7.64 -13.99
C PRO A 34 -0.01 -8.20 -13.16
N VAL A 35 0.77 -7.33 -12.52
CA VAL A 35 1.98 -7.68 -11.74
C VAL A 35 1.61 -7.85 -10.27
N VAL A 36 0.87 -6.90 -9.71
CA VAL A 36 0.43 -6.91 -8.31
C VAL A 36 -1.09 -6.78 -8.26
N PRO A 37 -1.82 -7.84 -7.87
CA PRO A 37 -3.28 -7.77 -7.79
C PRO A 37 -3.73 -6.68 -6.80
N VAL A 38 -4.72 -5.87 -7.19
CA VAL A 38 -5.31 -4.80 -6.34
C VAL A 38 -5.73 -5.29 -4.96
N LYS A 39 -6.13 -6.57 -4.87
CA LYS A 39 -6.46 -7.25 -3.60
C LYS A 39 -5.36 -7.08 -2.53
N ARG A 40 -4.09 -7.00 -2.92
CA ARG A 40 -2.96 -6.79 -1.99
C ARG A 40 -3.05 -5.44 -1.27
N THR A 41 -3.43 -4.39 -1.98
CA THR A 41 -3.65 -3.07 -1.39
C THR A 41 -4.91 -3.05 -0.53
N VAL A 42 -5.99 -3.73 -0.97
CA VAL A 42 -7.20 -3.90 -0.16
C VAL A 42 -6.87 -4.58 1.17
N GLU A 43 -6.20 -5.74 1.13
CA GLU A 43 -5.80 -6.52 2.31
C GLU A 43 -4.99 -5.67 3.31
N MET A 44 -4.01 -4.89 2.83
CA MET A 44 -3.20 -4.03 3.70
C MET A 44 -4.00 -2.88 4.29
N VAL A 45 -4.81 -2.18 3.49
CA VAL A 45 -5.62 -1.04 3.97
C VAL A 45 -6.61 -1.49 5.03
N GLU A 46 -7.28 -2.62 4.80
CA GLU A 46 -8.18 -3.23 5.78
C GLU A 46 -7.43 -3.64 7.05
N ALA A 47 -6.26 -4.26 6.92
CA ALA A 47 -5.45 -4.66 8.08
C ALA A 47 -4.99 -3.45 8.91
N VAL A 48 -4.47 -2.39 8.28
CA VAL A 48 -4.06 -1.17 8.99
C VAL A 48 -5.24 -0.54 9.74
N ASN A 49 -6.42 -0.49 9.11
CA ASN A 49 -7.62 0.04 9.73
C ASN A 49 -8.13 -0.85 10.88
N ALA A 50 -8.04 -2.19 10.74
CA ALA A 50 -8.38 -3.14 11.81
C ALA A 50 -7.45 -3.00 13.03
N SER A 51 -6.19 -2.60 12.81
CA SER A 51 -5.21 -2.28 13.85
C SER A 51 -5.45 -0.91 14.52
N GLY A 52 -6.52 -0.20 14.16
CA GLY A 52 -6.85 1.14 14.66
C GLY A 52 -6.12 2.28 13.94
N GLY A 53 -5.53 2.02 12.78
CA GLY A 53 -4.90 3.02 11.93
C GLY A 53 -5.89 3.81 11.07
N SER A 54 -5.33 4.69 10.23
CA SER A 54 -6.08 5.52 9.29
C SER A 54 -5.47 5.39 7.90
N ALA A 55 -5.87 4.34 7.19
CA ALA A 55 -5.50 4.08 5.81
C ALA A 55 -6.69 4.32 4.87
N ARG A 56 -6.44 5.03 3.78
CA ARG A 56 -7.35 5.17 2.64
C ARG A 56 -6.67 4.69 1.36
N MET A 57 -7.46 4.42 0.32
CA MET A 57 -6.91 4.07 -1.00
C MET A 57 -7.66 4.74 -2.14
N THR A 58 -6.95 4.95 -3.25
CA THR A 58 -7.51 5.27 -4.56
C THR A 58 -7.19 4.13 -5.52
N VAL A 59 -8.22 3.59 -6.19
CA VAL A 59 -8.05 2.62 -7.27
C VAL A 59 -8.37 3.32 -8.58
N TYR A 60 -7.43 3.32 -9.53
CA TYR A 60 -7.64 3.93 -10.84
C TYR A 60 -8.25 2.92 -11.82
N PRO A 61 -9.49 3.17 -12.32
CA PRO A 61 -10.16 2.25 -13.22
C PRO A 61 -9.38 2.04 -14.53
N GLY A 62 -9.27 0.79 -14.97
CA GLY A 62 -8.57 0.42 -16.21
C GLY A 62 -7.05 0.63 -16.23
N VAL A 63 -6.45 1.18 -15.18
CA VAL A 63 -5.00 1.42 -15.10
C VAL A 63 -4.27 0.15 -14.67
N GLY A 64 -3.15 -0.13 -15.35
CA GLY A 64 -2.29 -1.27 -15.05
C GLY A 64 -1.28 -0.98 -13.94
N HIS A 65 -0.06 -1.49 -14.11
CA HIS A 65 0.98 -1.42 -13.08
C HIS A 65 1.42 0.01 -12.75
N ASP A 66 1.37 0.92 -13.72
CA ASP A 66 1.92 2.28 -13.70
C ASP A 66 1.01 3.33 -13.04
N SER A 67 0.23 2.93 -12.03
CA SER A 67 -0.67 3.81 -11.28
C SER A 67 -0.01 5.07 -10.69
N TRP A 68 1.30 5.04 -10.45
CA TRP A 68 2.08 6.19 -9.99
C TRP A 68 2.07 7.37 -10.96
N VAL A 69 1.85 7.15 -12.27
CA VAL A 69 1.76 8.23 -13.26
C VAL A 69 0.58 9.14 -12.93
N ASN A 70 -0.59 8.56 -12.64
CA ASN A 70 -1.76 9.33 -12.24
C ASN A 70 -1.55 9.99 -10.87
N THR A 71 -1.03 9.23 -9.91
CA THR A 71 -0.82 9.70 -8.54
C THR A 71 0.11 10.90 -8.46
N TYR A 72 1.26 10.89 -9.13
CA TYR A 72 2.20 12.02 -9.08
C TYR A 72 1.76 13.24 -9.89
N ASN A 73 0.82 13.06 -10.84
CA ASN A 73 0.20 14.16 -11.57
C ASN A 73 -0.99 14.80 -10.83
N ASP A 74 -1.44 14.22 -9.71
CA ASP A 74 -2.53 14.76 -8.89
C ASP A 74 -2.00 15.76 -7.85
N PRO A 75 -2.33 17.07 -7.93
CA PRO A 75 -1.93 18.05 -6.93
C PRO A 75 -2.47 17.75 -5.51
N GLU A 76 -3.57 17.00 -5.38
CA GLU A 76 -4.14 16.62 -4.08
C GLU A 76 -3.22 15.68 -3.29
N LEU A 77 -2.39 14.89 -3.97
CA LEU A 77 -1.37 14.07 -3.32
C LEU A 77 -0.46 14.94 -2.46
N TYR A 78 0.08 16.01 -3.04
CA TYR A 78 1.05 16.87 -2.39
C TYR A 78 0.41 17.70 -1.28
N LYS A 79 -0.83 18.17 -1.48
CA LYS A 79 -1.61 18.84 -0.41
C LYS A 79 -1.77 17.92 0.79
N TRP A 80 -2.29 16.71 0.56
CA TRP A 80 -2.45 15.72 1.62
C TRP A 80 -1.12 15.36 2.29
N LEU A 81 -0.06 15.14 1.52
CA LEU A 81 1.23 14.76 2.08
C LEU A 81 1.79 15.85 3.00
N LEU A 82 1.66 17.13 2.61
CA LEU A 82 2.19 18.28 3.36
C LEU A 82 1.33 18.68 4.56
N GLU A 83 0.09 18.19 4.67
CA GLU A 83 -0.73 18.34 5.88
C GLU A 83 -0.21 17.49 7.06
N HIS A 84 0.63 16.50 6.78
CA HIS A 84 1.14 15.57 7.78
C HIS A 84 2.58 15.89 8.16
N SER A 85 2.90 15.75 9.44
CA SER A 85 4.26 15.83 9.95
C SER A 85 4.46 14.81 11.07
N LYS A 86 5.67 14.26 11.17
CA LYS A 86 6.07 13.56 12.38
C LYS A 86 6.29 14.60 13.46
N LYS A 87 5.58 14.47 14.58
CA LYS A 87 5.91 15.24 15.78
C LYS A 87 7.36 14.92 16.14
N LYS A 88 8.17 15.97 16.32
CA LYS A 88 9.54 15.85 16.81
C LYS A 88 9.56 15.48 18.28
#